data_AF-A0A6N7B283-F1
#
_entry.id   AF-A0A6N7B283-F1
#
_cell.length_a   1.000
_cell.length_b   1.000
_cell.length_c   1.000
_cell.angle_alpha   90.00
_cell.angle_beta   90.00
_cell.angle_gamma   90.00
#
_symmetry.space_group_name_H-M   'P 1'
#
loop_
_entity.id
_entity.type
_entity.pdbx_description
1 polymer ?
#
loop_
_entity_poly.entity_id
_entity_poly.type
_entity_poly.pdbx_seq_one_letter_code
_entity_poly.pdbx_strand_id
1 'polypeptide(L)'
;MTDYREVLRLHNLGLNHSKIAASAGISRPTVIKILRCAESQGLSWQTTEGLSDRELGERLYPKEEGKPSYKLPYYTWVHRELTKPGVTLQLLWFEYCEKCRENDEIPYQLTQFKKYYYHYLLSWCVWQVRIA
;
A
#
# COMPACT_ATOMS: atom_id res chain seq x y z
N MET A 1 7.42 21.97 -2.14
CA MET A 1 7.87 20.56 -2.21
C MET A 1 8.76 20.32 -1.00
N THR A 2 8.79 19.12 -0.44
CA THR A 2 9.57 18.86 0.77
C THR A 2 11.04 18.69 0.41
N ASP A 3 11.89 19.61 0.86
CA ASP A 3 13.33 19.57 0.57
C ASP A 3 14.04 18.61 1.53
N TYR A 4 14.00 17.31 1.22
CA TYR A 4 14.60 16.25 2.05
C TYR A 4 16.11 16.44 2.28
N ARG A 5 16.80 17.00 1.29
CA ARG A 5 18.23 17.35 1.35
C ARG A 5 18.49 18.34 2.48
N GLU A 6 17.68 19.39 2.58
CA GLU A 6 17.85 20.43 3.60
C GLU A 6 17.67 19.86 5.02
N VAL A 7 16.71 18.95 5.19
CA VAL A 7 16.50 18.23 6.46
C VAL A 7 17.74 17.44 6.89
N LEU A 8 18.35 16.71 5.95
CA LEU A 8 19.57 15.93 6.19
C LEU A 8 20.79 16.83 6.45
N ARG A 9 20.90 17.96 5.73
CA ARG A 9 21.94 18.96 5.95
C ARG A 9 21.90 19.52 7.36
N LEU A 10 20.73 19.97 7.79
CA LEU A 10 20.51 20.58 9.10
C LEU A 10 20.75 19.57 10.23
N HIS A 11 20.39 18.30 10.02
CA HIS A 11 20.72 17.22 10.95
C HIS A 11 22.22 16.97 11.06
N ASN A 12 22.95 16.94 9.94
CA ASN A 12 24.40 16.78 9.93
C ASN A 12 25.14 17.94 10.62
N LEU A 13 24.53 19.14 10.66
CA LEU A 13 25.03 20.29 11.41
C LEU A 13 24.76 20.22 12.93
N GLY A 14 24.16 19.13 13.43
CA GLY A 14 23.88 18.92 14.85
C GLY A 14 22.68 19.71 15.38
N LEU A 15 21.78 20.18 14.50
CA LEU A 15 20.60 20.92 14.92
C LEU A 15 19.53 19.99 15.51
N ASN A 16 18.84 20.49 16.54
CA ASN A 16 17.73 19.77 17.16
C ASN A 16 16.53 19.65 16.19
N HIS A 17 15.79 18.54 16.22
CA HIS A 17 14.70 18.24 15.31
C HIS A 17 13.61 19.33 15.26
N SER A 18 13.37 20.04 16.37
CA SER A 18 12.43 21.17 16.41
C SER A 18 12.92 22.39 15.62
N LYS A 19 14.23 22.65 15.61
CA LYS A 19 14.83 23.72 14.80
C LYS A 19 14.83 23.36 13.32
N ILE A 20 15.10 22.09 13.00
CA ILE A 20 15.00 21.56 11.65
C ILE A 20 13.57 21.70 11.11
N ALA A 21 12.58 21.32 11.92
CA ALA A 21 11.15 21.46 11.59
C ALA A 21 10.77 22.92 11.28
N ALA A 22 11.22 23.86 12.12
CA ALA A 22 10.97 25.28 11.91
C ALA A 22 11.66 25.83 10.65
N SER A 23 12.88 25.39 10.35
CA SER A 23 13.65 25.84 9.20
C SER A 23 13.16 25.24 7.87
N ALA A 24 12.77 23.97 7.88
CA ALA A 24 12.31 23.24 6.69
C ALA A 24 10.79 23.33 6.46
N GLY A 25 10.05 24.01 7.34
CA GLY A 25 8.60 24.19 7.21
C GLY A 25 7.79 22.89 7.31
N ILE A 26 8.35 21.85 7.93
CA ILE A 26 7.72 20.52 8.06
C ILE A 26 7.53 20.15 9.52
N SER A 27 6.53 19.31 9.81
CA SER A 27 6.24 18.91 11.17
C SER A 27 7.38 18.07 11.77
N ARG A 28 7.66 18.27 13.07
CA ARG A 28 8.64 17.49 13.84
C ARG A 28 8.51 15.97 13.67
N PRO A 29 7.31 15.34 13.69
CA PRO A 29 7.20 13.91 13.44
C PRO A 29 7.63 13.51 12.02
N THR A 30 7.39 14.35 11.02
CA THR A 30 7.87 14.12 9.65
C THR A 30 9.39 14.20 9.57
N VAL A 31 10.02 15.16 10.23
CA VAL A 31 11.50 15.24 10.35
C VAL A 31 12.06 13.94 10.95
N ILE A 32 11.51 13.48 12.06
CA ILE A 32 11.94 12.23 12.72
C ILE A 32 11.77 11.04 11.77
N LYS A 33 10.66 10.97 11.05
CA LYS A 33 10.40 9.89 10.09
C LYS A 33 11.43 9.89 8.96
N ILE A 34 11.73 11.05 8.39
CA ILE A 34 12.74 11.22 7.33
C ILE A 34 14.12 10.78 7.83
N LEU A 35 14.53 11.23 9.02
CA LEU A 35 15.85 10.88 9.58
C LEU A 35 15.96 9.38 9.87
N ARG A 36 14.93 8.76 10.45
CA ARG A 36 14.90 7.30 10.67
C ARG A 36 14.99 6.52 9.36
N CYS A 37 14.24 6.94 8.33
CA CYS A 37 14.31 6.32 7.02
C CYS A 37 15.70 6.48 6.39
N ALA A 38 16.30 7.67 6.50
CA ALA A 38 17.66 7.92 6.02
C ALA A 38 18.70 7.04 6.73
N GLU A 39 18.62 6.92 8.07
CA GLU A 39 19.48 6.02 8.85
C GLU A 39 19.31 4.56 8.43
N SER A 40 18.07 4.08 8.26
CA SER A 40 17.80 2.69 7.84
C SER A 40 18.34 2.35 6.45
N GLN A 41 18.43 3.36 5.58
CA GLN A 41 18.92 3.22 4.21
C GLN A 41 20.41 3.61 4.06
N GLY A 42 21.09 3.96 5.16
CA GLY A 42 22.48 4.45 5.14
C GLY A 42 22.68 5.75 4.35
N LEU A 43 21.62 6.55 4.19
CA LEU A 43 21.66 7.80 3.42
C LEU A 43 22.20 8.92 4.30
N SER A 44 23.40 9.40 3.95
CA SER A 44 23.99 10.61 4.53
C SER A 44 23.79 11.81 3.60
N TRP A 45 23.88 13.04 4.14
CA TRP A 45 23.88 14.26 3.32
C TRP A 45 24.83 14.16 2.11
N GLN A 46 26.04 13.65 2.32
CA GLN A 46 27.07 13.50 1.28
C GLN A 46 26.65 12.54 0.16
N THR A 47 25.92 11.47 0.51
CA THR A 47 25.38 10.50 -0.45
C THR A 47 24.19 11.07 -1.24
N THR A 48 23.50 12.07 -0.68
CA THR A 48 22.30 12.68 -1.30
C THR A 48 22.58 13.84 -2.24
N GLU A 49 23.80 14.38 -2.27
CA GLU A 49 24.21 15.42 -3.23
C GLU A 49 24.15 14.90 -4.68
N GLY A 50 24.42 13.61 -4.91
CA GLY A 50 24.37 12.97 -6.22
C GLY A 50 22.99 12.45 -6.65
N LEU A 51 21.97 12.48 -5.78
CA LEU A 51 20.64 11.90 -6.04
C LEU A 51 19.62 13.00 -6.31
N SER A 52 18.80 12.86 -7.36
CA SER A 52 17.66 13.74 -7.63
C SER A 52 16.66 13.74 -6.46
N ASP A 53 15.94 14.86 -6.24
CA ASP A 53 14.90 14.95 -5.21
C ASP A 53 13.82 13.87 -5.37
N ARG A 54 13.59 13.41 -6.62
CA ARG A 54 12.69 12.29 -6.92
C ARG A 54 13.25 10.96 -6.44
N GLU A 55 14.51 10.67 -6.74
CA GLU A 55 15.19 9.43 -6.32
C GLU A 55 15.33 9.38 -4.80
N LEU A 56 15.57 10.53 -4.17
CA LEU A 56 15.62 10.64 -2.72
C LEU A 56 14.26 10.35 -2.09
N GLY A 57 13.17 10.85 -2.68
CA GLY A 57 11.81 10.52 -2.27
C GLY A 57 11.52 9.02 -2.39
N GLU A 58 11.92 8.39 -3.49
CA GLU A 58 11.74 6.95 -3.74
C GLU A 58 12.58 6.07 -2.78
N ARG A 59 13.77 6.51 -2.37
CA ARG A 59 14.60 5.77 -1.39
C ARG A 59 14.15 5.97 0.06
N LEU A 60 13.73 7.18 0.42
CA LEU A 60 13.22 7.48 1.77
C LEU A 60 11.86 6.84 2.02
N TYR A 61 11.01 6.84 0.99
CA TYR A 61 9.72 6.19 0.99
C TYR A 61 9.69 5.23 -0.20
N PRO A 62 10.29 4.03 -0.07
CA PRO A 62 10.04 3.00 -1.04
C PRO A 62 8.52 2.84 -1.08
N LYS A 63 7.93 3.06 -2.26
CA LYS A 63 6.53 2.67 -2.50
C LYS A 63 6.44 1.25 -1.99
N GLU A 64 5.54 0.99 -1.06
CA GLU A 64 5.36 -0.35 -0.49
C GLU A 64 4.99 -1.32 -1.64
N GLU A 65 5.99 -1.91 -2.28
CA GLU A 65 5.85 -3.06 -3.18
C GLU A 65 5.67 -4.35 -2.38
N GLY A 66 5.49 -4.23 -1.06
CA GLY A 66 5.36 -5.33 -0.12
C GLY A 66 3.96 -5.53 0.42
N LYS A 67 2.89 -5.10 -0.28
CA LYS A 67 1.59 -5.71 0.05
C LYS A 67 1.70 -7.18 -0.35
N PRO A 68 1.44 -8.13 0.56
CA PRO A 68 1.38 -9.54 0.16
C PRO A 68 0.48 -9.64 -1.07
N SER A 69 0.95 -10.34 -2.09
CA SER A 69 0.19 -10.54 -3.33
C SER A 69 -0.98 -11.46 -3.00
N TYR A 70 -2.04 -10.88 -2.46
CA TYR A 70 -3.26 -11.59 -2.15
C TYR A 70 -3.89 -12.05 -3.47
N LYS A 71 -4.26 -13.32 -3.54
CA LYS A 71 -4.87 -13.85 -4.75
C LYS A 71 -6.26 -13.26 -4.94
N LEU A 72 -6.49 -12.52 -6.03
CA LEU A 72 -7.85 -12.08 -6.34
C LEU A 72 -8.72 -13.29 -6.73
N PRO A 73 -9.87 -13.51 -6.08
CA PRO A 73 -10.81 -14.55 -6.48
C PRO A 73 -11.41 -14.27 -7.86
N TYR A 74 -11.73 -15.34 -8.60
CA TYR A 74 -12.51 -15.24 -9.84
C TYR A 74 -13.99 -14.96 -9.54
N TYR A 75 -14.35 -13.68 -9.38
CA TYR A 75 -15.71 -13.28 -8.98
C TYR A 75 -16.82 -13.67 -9.97
N THR A 76 -16.49 -13.91 -11.23
CA THR A 76 -17.43 -14.47 -12.23
C THR A 76 -17.90 -15.87 -11.83
N TRP A 77 -16.98 -16.71 -11.35
CA TRP A 77 -17.30 -18.05 -10.85
C TRP A 77 -18.08 -17.97 -9.54
N VAL A 78 -17.66 -17.08 -8.61
CA VAL A 78 -18.37 -16.85 -7.34
C VAL A 78 -19.83 -16.43 -7.59
N HIS A 79 -20.06 -15.51 -8.53
CA HIS A 79 -21.40 -15.06 -8.90
C HIS A 79 -22.24 -16.18 -9.51
N ARG A 80 -21.66 -16.99 -10.41
CA ARG A 80 -22.35 -18.15 -11.00
C ARG A 80 -22.74 -19.17 -9.94
N GLU A 81 -21.85 -19.48 -9.01
CA GLU A 81 -22.10 -20.48 -7.97
C GLU A 81 -23.15 -20.01 -6.96
N LEU A 82 -23.21 -18.71 -6.68
CA LEU A 82 -24.26 -18.10 -5.85
C LEU A 82 -25.68 -18.19 -6.42
N THR A 83 -25.85 -18.47 -7.72
CA THR A 83 -27.18 -18.69 -8.30
C THR A 83 -27.75 -20.06 -7.97
N LYS A 84 -26.94 -20.98 -7.43
CA LYS A 84 -27.38 -22.32 -7.02
C LYS A 84 -28.04 -22.30 -5.64
N PRO A 85 -29.09 -23.12 -5.42
CA PRO A 85 -29.77 -23.19 -4.14
C PRO A 85 -28.84 -23.72 -3.05
N GLY A 86 -28.83 -23.05 -1.89
CA GLY A 86 -28.04 -23.46 -0.71
C GLY A 86 -26.59 -22.97 -0.70
N VAL A 87 -26.11 -22.30 -1.75
CA VAL A 87 -24.76 -21.73 -1.78
C VAL A 87 -24.75 -20.36 -1.08
N THR A 88 -23.81 -20.16 -0.17
CA THR A 88 -23.60 -18.89 0.52
C THR A 88 -22.25 -18.29 0.15
N LEU A 89 -22.15 -16.96 0.19
CA LEU A 89 -20.88 -16.26 -0.09
C LEU A 89 -19.78 -16.64 0.90
N GLN A 90 -20.16 -17.03 2.13
CA GLN A 90 -19.23 -17.52 3.15
C GLN A 90 -18.69 -18.92 2.81
N LEU A 91 -19.54 -19.82 2.27
CA LEU A 91 -19.10 -21.13 1.79
C LEU A 91 -18.06 -20.99 0.67
N LEU A 92 -18.32 -20.14 -0.31
CA LEU A 92 -17.39 -19.88 -1.42
C LEU A 92 -16.08 -19.24 -0.96
N TRP A 93 -16.12 -18.45 0.11
CA TRP A 93 -14.90 -17.91 0.74
C TRP A 93 -14.06 -19.02 1.38
N PHE A 94 -14.69 -19.98 2.07
CA PHE A 94 -13.97 -21.13 2.62
C PHE A 94 -13.27 -21.94 1.53
N GLU A 95 -13.97 -22.28 0.44
CA GLU A 95 -13.37 -23.00 -0.69
C GLU A 95 -12.23 -22.23 -1.36
N TYR A 96 -12.35 -20.90 -1.45
CA TYR A 96 -11.27 -20.03 -1.93
C TYR A 96 -10.06 -20.07 -0.98
N CYS A 97 -10.28 -20.02 0.33
CA CYS A 97 -9.21 -20.13 1.32
C CYS A 97 -8.49 -21.47 1.25
N GLU A 98 -9.22 -22.58 1.04
CA GLU A 98 -8.63 -23.90 0.85
C GLU A 98 -7.76 -23.95 -0.40
N LYS A 99 -8.26 -23.45 -1.54
CA LYS A 99 -7.46 -23.34 -2.78
C LYS A 99 -6.22 -22.48 -2.62
N CYS A 100 -6.31 -21.35 -1.92
CA CYS A 100 -5.13 -20.52 -1.64
C CYS A 100 -4.11 -21.29 -0.78
N ARG A 101 -4.57 -22.06 0.21
CA ARG A 101 -3.70 -22.89 1.04
C ARG A 101 -3.01 -24.00 0.24
N GLU A 102 -3.69 -24.61 -0.72
CA GLU A 102 -3.11 -25.62 -1.61
C GLU A 102 -2.03 -25.05 -2.55
N ASN A 103 -2.12 -23.76 -2.89
CA ASN A 103 -1.21 -23.10 -3.82
C ASN A 103 -0.14 -22.23 -3.13
N ASP A 104 0.02 -22.34 -1.80
CA ASP A 104 0.89 -21.46 -0.98
C ASP A 104 0.62 -19.95 -1.17
N GLU A 105 -0.63 -19.59 -1.50
CA GLU A 105 -1.09 -18.22 -1.68
C GLU A 105 -1.77 -17.68 -0.41
N ILE A 106 -1.73 -16.36 -0.21
CA ILE A 106 -2.35 -15.71 0.95
C ILE A 106 -3.81 -15.34 0.59
N PRO A 107 -4.83 -15.92 1.26
CA PRO A 107 -6.21 -15.57 0.99
C PRO A 107 -6.60 -14.23 1.60
N TYR A 108 -7.55 -13.54 0.96
CA TYR A 108 -8.22 -12.39 1.55
C TYR A 108 -9.09 -12.79 2.76
N GLN A 109 -9.17 -11.91 3.75
CA GLN A 109 -10.13 -12.05 4.85
C GLN A 109 -11.57 -11.91 4.34
N LEU A 110 -12.54 -12.54 5.03
CA LEU A 110 -13.96 -12.54 4.64
C LEU A 110 -14.51 -11.12 4.38
N THR A 111 -14.15 -10.14 5.22
CA THR A 111 -14.60 -8.75 5.06
C THR A 111 -14.08 -8.13 3.75
N GLN A 112 -12.82 -8.37 3.40
CA GLN A 112 -12.22 -7.89 2.15
C GLN A 112 -12.83 -8.61 0.94
N PHE A 113 -13.00 -9.93 1.04
CA PHE A 113 -13.65 -10.76 0.01
C PHE A 113 -15.05 -10.24 -0.33
N LYS A 114 -15.87 -9.97 0.70
CA LYS A 114 -17.20 -9.36 0.53
C LYS A 114 -17.12 -8.00 -0.15
N LYS A 115 -16.23 -7.12 0.31
CA LYS A 115 -16.04 -5.78 -0.27
C LYS A 115 -15.75 -5.85 -1.77
N TYR A 116 -14.78 -6.67 -2.17
CA TYR A 116 -14.42 -6.83 -3.59
C TYR A 116 -15.55 -7.45 -4.41
N TYR A 117 -16.31 -8.39 -3.86
CA TYR A 117 -17.50 -8.93 -4.51
C TYR A 117 -18.57 -7.86 -4.74
N TYR A 118 -18.83 -6.97 -3.78
CA TYR A 118 -19.76 -5.85 -3.97
C TYR A 118 -19.29 -4.87 -5.03
N HIS A 119 -17.99 -4.56 -5.07
CA HIS A 119 -17.41 -3.75 -6.16
C HIS A 119 -17.59 -4.41 -7.53
N TYR A 120 -17.39 -5.73 -7.61
CA TYR A 120 -17.67 -6.50 -8.81
C TYR A 120 -19.13 -6.38 -9.24
N LEU A 121 -20.09 -6.55 -8.31
CA LEU A 121 -21.52 -6.39 -8.60
C LEU A 121 -21.89 -4.98 -9.08
N LEU A 122 -21.31 -3.93 -8.46
CA LEU A 122 -21.53 -2.54 -8.89
C LEU A 122 -21.02 -2.33 -10.32
N SER A 123 -19.83 -2.82 -10.62
CA SER A 123 -19.28 -2.75 -11.98
C SER A 123 -20.11 -3.58 -12.98
N TRP A 124 -20.59 -4.74 -12.57
CA TRP A 124 -21.37 -5.65 -13.42
C TRP A 124 -22.77 -5.08 -13.72
N CYS A 125 -23.43 -4.49 -12.72
CA CYS A 125 -24.74 -3.85 -12.86
C CYS A 125 -24.69 -2.64 -13.82
N VAL A 126 -23.65 -1.81 -13.72
CA VAL A 126 -23.43 -0.68 -14.65
C VAL A 126 -23.20 -1.17 -16.09
N TRP A 127 -22.53 -2.32 -16.25
CA TRP A 127 -22.34 -2.95 -17.55
C TRP A 127 -23.65 -3.52 -18.13
N GLN A 128 -24.49 -4.12 -17.28
CA GLN A 128 -25.76 -4.73 -17.68
C GLN A 128 -26.79 -3.68 -18.11
N VAL A 129 -26.83 -2.51 -17.45
CA VAL A 129 -27.71 -1.38 -17.82
C VAL A 129 -27.25 -0.66 -19.09
N ARG A 130 -25.98 -0.76 -19.49
CA ARG A 130 -25.46 -0.17 -20.73
C ARG A 130 -25.66 -1.05 -21.98
N ILE A 131 -26.11 -2.30 -21.79
CA ILE A 131 -26.27 -3.30 -22.87
C ILE A 131 -27.75 -3.69 -23.07
N ALA A 132 -28.65 -3.24 -22.18
CA ALA A 132 -30.10 -3.33 -22.35
C ALA A 132 -30.65 -2.03 -22.96
#